data_AF-A0A9D7FRH6-F1
#
_entry.id   AF-A0A9D7FRH6-F1
#
_cell.length_a   1.000
_cell.length_b   1.000
_cell.length_c   1.000
_cell.angle_alpha   90.00
_cell.angle_beta   90.00
_cell.angle_gamma   90.00
#
_symmetry.space_group_name_H-M   'P 1'
#
loop_
_entity.id
_entity.type
_entity.pdbx_description
1 polymer ?
#
loop_
_entity_poly.entity_id
_entity_poly.type
_entity_poly.pdbx_seq_one_letter_code
_entity_poly.pdbx_strand_id
1 'polypeptide(L)' 'MNKVDIESMIQLYVEAEKSVLSGKSITFNGQQMTMENLSEIRSGRKEWERRLSSCNSSTNGRPRYKLARFPR' A
#
# COMPACT_ATOMS: atom_id res chain seq x y z
N MET A 1 -8.51 -0.29 -9.39
CA MET A 1 -8.32 -0.09 -7.94
C MET A 1 -8.13 1.40 -7.71
N ASN A 2 -9.04 2.05 -7.01
CA ASN A 2 -8.94 3.48 -6.79
C ASN A 2 -7.94 3.75 -5.66
N LYS A 3 -7.34 4.95 -5.64
CA LYS A 3 -6.38 5.35 -4.61
C LYS A 3 -6.92 5.16 -3.18
N VAL A 4 -8.19 5.51 -3.02
CA VAL A 4 -8.96 5.42 -1.76
C VAL A 4 -9.05 3.98 -1.26
N ASP A 5 -9.24 2.99 -2.14
CA ASP A 5 -9.27 1.57 -1.75
C ASP A 5 -7.93 1.12 -1.18
N ILE A 6 -6.82 1.61 -1.75
CA ILE A 6 -5.47 1.25 -1.31
C ILE A 6 -5.17 1.90 0.06
N GLU A 7 -5.56 3.16 0.25
CA GLU A 7 -5.41 3.85 1.55
C GLU A 7 -6.25 3.18 2.65
N SER A 8 -7.48 2.78 2.33
CA SER A 8 -8.36 2.04 3.24
C SER A 8 -7.75 0.69 3.64
N MET A 9 -7.15 -0.04 2.68
CA MET A 9 -6.41 -1.26 2.98
C MET A 9 -5.20 -1.01 3.90
N ILE A 10 -4.42 0.05 3.66
CA ILE A 10 -3.27 0.37 4.52
C ILE A 10 -3.72 0.66 5.96
N GLN A 11 -4.82 1.41 6.15
CA GLN A 11 -5.37 1.67 7.48
C GLN A 11 -5.81 0.39 8.19
N LEU A 12 -6.48 -0.51 7.46
CA LEU A 12 -6.86 -1.82 7.97
C LEU A 12 -5.65 -2.66 8.43
N TYR A 13 -4.53 -2.62 7.70
CA TYR A 13 -3.27 -3.26 8.14
C TYR A 13 -2.67 -2.61 9.39
N VAL A 14 -2.80 -1.29 9.55
CA VAL A 14 -2.31 -0.56 10.74
C VAL A 14 -3.16 -0.89 11.97
N GLU A 15 -4.48 -1.00 11.80
CA GLU A 15 -5.41 -1.39 12.88
C GLU A 15 -5.20 -2.85 13.29
N ALA A 16 -4.95 -3.73 12.31
CA ALA A 16 -4.54 -5.10 12.55
C ALA A 16 -3.24 -5.17 13.36
N GLU A 17 -2.22 -4.39 13.00
CA GLU A 17 -0.96 -4.32 13.75
C GLU A 17 -1.19 -3.90 15.21
N LYS A 18 -2.05 -2.90 15.45
CA LYS A 18 -2.43 -2.46 16.81
C LYS A 18 -3.13 -3.56 17.60
N SER A 19 -4.05 -4.28 16.98
CA SER A 19 -4.82 -5.35 17.62
C SER A 19 -3.94 -6.56 17.96
N VAL A 20 -3.07 -6.94 17.03
CA VAL A 20 -2.09 -8.02 17.22
C VAL A 20 -1.09 -7.66 18.33
N LEU A 21 -0.62 -6.41 18.38
CA LEU A 21 0.26 -5.93 19.47
C LEU A 21 -0.45 -5.94 20.83
N SER A 22 -1.78 -5.74 20.85
CA SER A 22 -2.62 -5.87 22.04
C SER A 22 -2.88 -7.33 22.46
N GLY A 23 -2.29 -8.32 21.76
CA GLY A 23 -2.47 -9.75 22.04
C GLY A 23 -3.77 -10.35 21.48
N LYS A 24 -4.46 -9.65 20.56
CA LYS A 24 -5.68 -10.15 19.92
C LYS A 24 -5.35 -10.71 18.54
N SER A 25 -5.72 -11.97 18.29
CA SER A 25 -5.68 -12.58 16.95
C SER A 25 -6.71 -11.89 16.06
N ILE A 26 -6.29 -11.39 14.89
CA ILE A 26 -7.20 -10.70 13.97
C ILE A 26 -7.39 -11.53 12.69
N THR A 27 -8.63 -11.73 12.27
CA THR A 27 -8.91 -12.46 11.03
C THR A 27 -8.88 -11.48 9.86
N PHE A 28 -7.74 -11.39 9.19
CA PHE A 28 -7.54 -10.52 8.05
C PHE A 28 -7.70 -11.30 6.75
N ASN A 29 -8.61 -10.86 5.88
CA ASN A 29 -8.83 -11.47 4.56
C ASN A 29 -9.20 -12.97 4.61
N GLY A 30 -9.89 -13.39 5.67
CA GLY A 30 -10.27 -14.80 5.92
C GLY A 30 -9.16 -15.65 6.54
N GLN A 31 -7.95 -15.11 6.71
CA GLN A 31 -6.85 -15.77 7.40
C GLN A 31 -6.66 -15.18 8.79
N GLN A 32 -6.41 -16.04 9.78
CA GLN A 32 -6.10 -15.58 11.13
C GLN A 32 -4.64 -15.11 11.18
N MET A 33 -4.43 -13.83 11.45
CA MET A 33 -3.11 -13.22 11.65
C MET A 33 -2.85 -13.03 13.15
N THR A 34 -1.74 -13.56 13.61
CA THR A 34 -1.24 -13.48 14.99
C THR A 34 0.08 -12.71 15.04
N MET A 35 0.69 -12.56 16.24
CA MET A 35 1.98 -11.87 16.39
C MET A 35 3.09 -12.48 15.53
N GLU A 36 3.02 -13.77 15.21
CA GLU A 36 3.98 -14.43 14.32
C GLU A 36 3.98 -13.83 12.91
N ASN A 37 2.84 -13.27 12.48
CA ASN A 37 2.68 -12.65 11.17
C ASN A 37 2.98 -11.13 11.18
N LEU A 38 3.48 -10.56 12.29
CA LEU A 38 3.84 -9.13 12.35
C LEU A 38 4.84 -8.73 11.25
N SER A 39 5.82 -9.60 10.99
CA SER A 39 6.79 -9.39 9.92
C SER A 39 6.12 -9.37 8.53
N GLU A 40 5.12 -10.22 8.35
CA GLU A 40 4.36 -10.36 7.10
C GLU A 40 3.39 -9.19 6.89
N ILE A 41 2.70 -8.73 7.95
CA ILE A 41 1.87 -7.51 7.96
C ILE A 41 2.71 -6.30 7.57
N ARG A 42 3.90 -6.15 8.16
CA ARG A 42 4.81 -5.04 7.87
C ARG A 42 5.33 -5.09 6.43
N SER A 43 5.60 -6.29 5.92
CA SER A 43 5.99 -6.52 4.53
C SER A 43 4.86 -6.21 3.55
N GLY A 44 3.64 -6.67 3.85
CA GLY A 44 2.43 -6.37 3.09
C GLY A 44 2.15 -4.87 3.03
N ARG A 45 2.31 -4.15 4.14
CA ARG A 45 2.17 -2.68 4.17
C ARG A 45 3.14 -2.00 3.21
N LYS A 46 4.40 -2.44 3.21
CA LYS A 46 5.45 -1.93 2.32
C LYS A 46 5.13 -2.21 0.86
N GLU A 47 4.56 -3.38 0.56
CA GLU A 47 4.14 -3.75 -0.79
C GLU A 47 2.95 -2.90 -1.27
N TRP A 48 1.96 -2.65 -0.41
CA TRP A 48 0.83 -1.77 -0.71
C TRP A 48 1.26 -0.32 -0.90
N GLU A 49 2.19 0.18 -0.09
CA GLU A 49 2.77 1.52 -0.26
C GLU A 49 3.50 1.62 -1.62
N ARG A 50 4.30 0.60 -1.98
CA ARG A 50 5.00 0.55 -3.26
C ARG A 50 4.04 0.51 -4.46
N ARG A 51 2.92 -0.23 -4.34
CA ARG A 51 1.82 -0.24 -5.32
C ARG A 51 1.12 1.12 -5.40
N LEU A 52 0.87 1.78 -4.27
CA LEU A 52 0.27 3.11 -4.21
C LEU A 52 1.17 4.18 -4.84
N SER A 53 2.48 4.13 -4.59
CA SER A 53 3.47 4.98 -5.24
C SER A 53 3.47 4.74 -6.75
N SER A 54 3.47 3.49 -7.19
CA SER A 54 3.45 3.13 -8.62
C SER A 54 2.16 3.61 -9.31
N CYS A 55 1.02 3.47 -8.65
CA CYS A 55 -0.27 3.96 -9.13
C CYS A 55 -0.28 5.50 -9.20
N ASN A 56 0.21 6.19 -8.16
CA ASN A 56 0.40 7.66 -8.17
C ASN A 56 1.30 8.13 -9.32
N SER A 57 2.43 7.47 -9.51
CA SER A 57 3.41 7.81 -10.55
C SER A 57 2.85 7.58 -11.94
N SER A 58 1.98 6.59 -12.13
CA SER A 58 1.29 6.38 -13.41
C SER A 58 0.24 7.46 -13.68
N THR A 59 -0.41 8.00 -12.65
CA THR A 59 -1.41 9.07 -12.80
C THR A 59 -0.77 10.45 -12.99
N ASN A 60 0.40 10.68 -12.38
CA ASN A 60 1.14 11.96 -12.45
C ASN A 60 2.28 11.96 -13.49
N GLY A 61 2.45 10.87 -14.23
CA GLY A 61 3.65 10.59 -15.02
C GLY A 61 3.55 10.98 -16.49
N ARG A 62 3.76 12.28 -16.75
CA ARG A 62 4.39 12.87 -17.95
C ARG A 62 3.76 12.59 -19.33
N PRO A 63 3.61 13.62 -20.20
CA PRO A 63 3.22 13.38 -21.59
C PRO A 63 4.19 12.39 -22.25
N ARG A 64 3.64 11.30 -22.80
CA ARG A 64 4.36 10.23 -23.52
C ARG A 64 5.09 10.70 -24.79
N TYR A 65 4.96 11.98 -25.14
CA TYR A 65 5.60 12.60 -26.31
C TYR A 65 6.72 13.54 -25.87
N LYS A 66 7.89 13.44 -26.54
CA LYS A 66 8.95 14.45 -26.45
C LYS A 66 8.57 15.65 -27.30
N LEU A 67 8.39 16.82 -26.68
CA LEU A 67 8.35 18.09 -27.42
C LEU A 67 9.78 18.44 -27.84
N ALA A 68 10.02 18.55 -29.15
CA ALA A 68 11.30 19.04 -29.67
C ALA A 68 11.47 20.51 -29.24
N ARG A 69 12.61 20.83 -28.61
CA ARG A 69 13.00 22.22 -28.34
C ARG A 69 14.04 22.62 -29.37
N PHE A 70 13.73 23.66 -30.15
CA PHE A 70 14.67 24.25 -31.09
C PHE A 70 15.40 25.41 -30.39
N PRO A 71 16.74 25.39 -30.33
CA PRO A 71 17.51 26.56 -29.93
C PRO A 71 17.38 27.67 -30.99
N ARG A 72 17.41 28.93 -30.54
CA ARG A 72 17.39 30.12 -31.40
C ARG A 72 18.79 30.44 -31.92
#